data_AF-A0A6A0JU26-F1
#
_entry.id   AF-A0A6A0JU26-F1
#
_cell.length_a   1.000
_cell.length_b   1.000
_cell.length_c   1.000
_cell.angle_alpha   90.00
_cell.angle_beta   90.00
_cell.angle_gamma   90.00
#
_symmetry.space_group_name_H-M   'P 1'
#
loop_
_entity.id
_entity.type
_entity.pdbx_description
1 polymer ?
#
loop_
_entity_poly.entity_id
_entity_poly.type
_entity_poly.pdbx_seq_one_letter_code
_entity_poly.pdbx_strand_id
1 'polypeptide(L)'
;PGAVVIEAGLGSGSLTSALLRAVGPTGKIITYEINDTTIDKALQNIAKVIPDTSNLSITVGDIYAGINESDVDRVVLDVPEPWQAVETLLRPWHVSGRSVRPDHRMVAHSGFLTTSVRCEPKSKPPDTADASDSDL
;
A
#
# COMPACT_ATOMS: atom_id res chain seq x y z
N PRO A 1 -9.41 9.75 -12.21
CA PRO A 1 -10.82 9.39 -12.52
C PRO A 1 -10.93 8.00 -13.15
N GLY A 2 -11.95 7.21 -12.78
CA GLY A 2 -12.22 5.87 -13.33
C GLY A 2 -11.37 4.72 -12.78
N ALA A 3 -10.40 5.01 -11.90
CA ALA A 3 -9.45 4.01 -11.41
C ALA A 3 -10.05 3.10 -10.33
N VAL A 4 -9.60 1.85 -10.28
CA VAL A 4 -9.81 0.91 -9.16
C VAL A 4 -8.61 0.99 -8.22
N VAL A 5 -8.85 1.41 -6.98
CA VAL A 5 -7.80 1.64 -5.99
C VAL A 5 -8.07 0.81 -4.73
N ILE A 6 -7.05 0.07 -4.29
CA ILE A 6 -7.03 -0.55 -2.97
C ILE A 6 -6.50 0.44 -1.95
N GLU A 7 -7.15 0.53 -0.81
CA GLU A 7 -6.71 1.23 0.39
C GLU A 7 -6.51 0.21 1.52
N ALA A 8 -5.55 0.44 2.42
CA ALA A 8 -5.43 -0.32 3.66
C ALA A 8 -5.29 0.66 4.83
N GLY A 9 -6.13 0.49 5.86
CA GLY A 9 -6.28 1.41 6.99
C GLY A 9 -7.42 2.41 6.75
N LEU A 10 -8.66 2.00 7.02
CA LEU A 10 -9.83 2.88 6.91
C LEU A 10 -9.81 3.96 8.00
N GLY A 11 -9.52 3.55 9.25
CA GLY A 11 -9.30 4.45 10.39
C GLY A 11 -10.43 5.47 10.62
N SER A 12 -10.22 6.71 10.17
CA SER A 12 -11.21 7.80 10.31
C SER A 12 -12.12 8.01 9.09
N GLY A 13 -11.79 7.38 7.96
CA GLY A 13 -12.40 7.62 6.64
C GLY A 13 -11.88 8.85 5.88
N SER A 14 -10.85 9.55 6.40
CA SER A 14 -10.33 10.78 5.79
C SER A 14 -9.57 10.51 4.48
N LEU A 15 -8.70 9.51 4.45
CA LEU A 15 -7.97 9.10 3.24
C LEU A 15 -8.94 8.55 2.19
N THR A 16 -9.84 7.65 2.58
CA THR A 16 -10.96 7.14 1.77
C THR A 16 -11.76 8.26 1.14
N SER A 17 -12.09 9.31 1.90
CA SER A 17 -12.82 10.49 1.40
C SER A 17 -12.01 11.34 0.40
N ALA A 18 -10.69 11.32 0.46
CA ALA A 18 -9.84 11.96 -0.55
C ALA A 18 -9.74 11.09 -1.81
N LEU A 19 -9.58 9.77 -1.65
CA LEU A 19 -9.50 8.80 -2.73
C LEU A 19 -10.80 8.74 -3.53
N LEU A 20 -11.97 8.67 -2.88
CA LEU A 20 -13.29 8.68 -3.53
C LEU A 20 -13.47 9.90 -4.45
N ARG A 21 -13.00 11.07 -4.05
CA ARG A 21 -13.02 12.29 -4.89
C ARG A 21 -12.05 12.21 -6.08
N ALA A 22 -10.88 11.60 -5.89
CA ALA A 22 -9.85 11.48 -6.93
C ALA A 22 -10.19 10.42 -8.01
N VAL A 23 -10.83 9.32 -7.61
CA VAL A 23 -11.32 8.30 -8.55
C VAL A 23 -12.63 8.73 -9.22
N GLY A 24 -13.47 9.52 -8.55
CA GLY A 24 -14.75 10.00 -9.08
C GLY A 24 -15.80 8.89 -9.23
N PRO A 25 -16.99 9.20 -9.75
CA PRO A 25 -18.16 8.31 -9.70
C PRO A 25 -18.02 7.02 -10.53
N THR A 26 -17.08 6.97 -11.47
CA THR A 26 -16.81 5.79 -12.31
C THR A 26 -15.64 4.94 -11.83
N GLY A 27 -14.84 5.44 -10.88
CA GLY A 27 -13.79 4.64 -10.24
C GLY A 27 -14.30 3.95 -8.98
N LYS A 28 -13.48 3.07 -8.39
CA LYS A 28 -13.86 2.24 -7.23
C LYS A 28 -12.77 2.28 -6.16
N ILE A 29 -13.17 2.40 -4.90
CA ILE A 29 -12.28 2.22 -3.74
C ILE A 29 -12.62 0.91 -3.05
N ILE A 30 -11.60 0.10 -2.74
CA ILE A 30 -11.70 -1.13 -1.96
C ILE A 30 -10.78 -0.98 -0.77
N THR A 31 -11.33 -0.80 0.43
CA THR A 31 -10.55 -0.53 1.64
C THR A 31 -10.53 -1.74 2.56
N TYR A 32 -9.33 -2.14 2.99
CA TYR A 32 -9.10 -3.19 3.97
C TYR A 32 -8.98 -2.58 5.38
N GLU A 33 -9.76 -3.11 6.32
CA GLU A 33 -9.73 -2.71 7.73
C GLU A 33 -9.73 -3.96 8.61
N ILE A 34 -8.81 -4.01 9.57
CA ILE A 34 -8.67 -5.13 10.51
C ILE A 34 -9.60 -4.99 11.72
N ASN A 35 -10.01 -3.76 12.05
CA ASN A 35 -10.82 -3.45 13.21
C ASN A 35 -12.25 -3.06 12.80
N ASP A 36 -13.11 -4.07 12.68
CA ASP A 36 -14.52 -3.95 12.31
C ASP A 36 -15.28 -2.90 13.13
N THR A 37 -14.98 -2.76 14.42
CA THR A 37 -15.61 -1.77 15.32
C THR A 37 -15.41 -0.31 14.90
N THR A 38 -14.45 -0.02 14.02
CA THR A 38 -14.18 1.34 13.51
C THR A 38 -15.02 1.69 12.29
N ILE A 39 -15.55 0.70 11.56
CA ILE A 39 -16.17 0.85 10.24
C ILE A 39 -17.39 1.77 10.29
N ASP A 40 -18.32 1.54 11.22
CA ASP A 40 -19.54 2.36 11.36
C ASP A 40 -19.21 3.85 11.58
N LYS A 41 -18.20 4.12 12.41
CA LYS A 41 -17.75 5.48 12.71
C LYS A 41 -17.06 6.13 11.51
N ALA A 42 -16.27 5.38 10.76
CA ALA A 42 -15.65 5.85 9.53
C ALA A 42 -16.70 6.14 8.44
N LEU A 43 -17.65 5.23 8.22
CA LEU A 43 -18.79 5.44 7.31
C LEU A 43 -19.61 6.68 7.67
N GLN A 44 -19.93 6.88 8.95
CA GLN A 44 -20.59 8.09 9.43
C GLN A 44 -19.78 9.37 9.17
N ASN A 45 -18.45 9.31 9.12
CA ASN A 45 -17.61 10.46 8.79
C ASN A 45 -17.54 10.71 7.27
N ILE A 46 -17.40 9.64 6.48
CA ILE A 46 -17.40 9.70 5.01
C ILE A 46 -18.72 10.28 4.52
N ALA A 47 -19.87 9.81 5.02
CA ALA A 47 -21.20 10.27 4.63
C ALA A 47 -21.47 11.77 4.90
N LYS A 48 -20.71 12.42 5.81
CA LYS A 48 -20.81 13.88 6.05
C LYS A 48 -20.18 14.71 4.93
N VAL A 49 -19.29 14.11 4.12
CA VAL A 49 -18.44 14.84 3.17
C VAL A 49 -18.46 14.26 1.74
N ILE A 50 -18.88 13.00 1.59
CA ILE A 50 -19.11 12.30 0.34
C ILE A 50 -20.62 11.98 0.24
N PRO A 51 -21.38 12.59 -0.69
CA PRO A 51 -22.82 12.36 -0.82
C PRO A 51 -23.20 10.97 -1.35
N ASP A 52 -22.31 10.32 -2.11
CA ASP A 52 -22.52 9.01 -2.72
C ASP A 52 -21.29 8.13 -2.49
N THR A 53 -21.48 7.01 -1.80
CA THR A 53 -20.47 6.01 -1.48
C THR A 53 -20.74 4.67 -2.18
N SER A 54 -21.59 4.64 -3.21
CA SER A 54 -21.92 3.44 -3.99
C SER A 54 -20.70 2.75 -4.62
N ASN A 55 -19.60 3.48 -4.81
CA ASN A 55 -18.33 3.00 -5.34
C ASN A 55 -17.26 2.72 -4.25
N LEU A 56 -17.63 2.74 -2.97
CA LEU A 56 -16.81 2.26 -1.86
C LEU A 56 -17.16 0.80 -1.53
N SER A 57 -16.15 -0.05 -1.37
CA SER A 57 -16.29 -1.40 -0.81
C SER A 57 -15.35 -1.52 0.39
N ILE A 58 -15.83 -2.10 1.49
CA ILE A 58 -15.05 -2.32 2.72
C ILE A 58 -14.91 -3.83 2.93
N THR A 59 -13.66 -4.29 3.06
CA THR A 59 -13.32 -5.68 3.35
C THR A 59 -12.76 -5.74 4.77
N VAL A 60 -13.42 -6.50 5.66
CA VAL A 60 -12.85 -6.81 6.97
C VAL A 60 -11.77 -7.86 6.78
N GLY A 61 -10.50 -7.51 7.00
CA GLY A 61 -9.39 -8.41 6.73
C GLY A 61 -8.03 -7.76 6.89
N ASP A 62 -7.02 -8.59 7.13
CA ASP A 62 -5.63 -8.17 7.21
C ASP A 62 -5.00 -8.09 5.82
N ILE A 63 -4.55 -6.90 5.43
CA ILE A 63 -3.85 -6.66 4.17
C ILE A 63 -2.55 -7.47 4.07
N TYR A 64 -1.90 -7.80 5.19
CA TYR A 64 -0.68 -8.60 5.23
C TYR A 64 -0.95 -10.09 4.96
N ALA A 65 -2.18 -10.56 5.14
CA ALA A 65 -2.60 -11.91 4.73
C ALA A 65 -2.82 -12.02 3.20
N GLY A 66 -2.81 -10.88 2.49
CA GLY A 66 -3.00 -10.78 1.04
C GLY A 66 -4.32 -10.11 0.65
N ILE A 67 -4.45 -9.85 -0.65
CA ILE A 67 -5.65 -9.28 -1.28
C ILE A 67 -6.28 -10.31 -2.22
N ASN A 68 -7.61 -10.25 -2.37
CA ASN A 68 -8.34 -11.09 -3.31
C ASN A 68 -8.47 -10.45 -4.71
N GLU A 69 -8.23 -9.14 -4.79
CA GLU A 69 -8.37 -8.35 -6.00
C GLU A 69 -7.16 -8.48 -6.94
N SER A 70 -7.43 -8.72 -8.21
CA SER A 70 -6.47 -8.60 -9.31
C SER A 70 -6.76 -7.36 -10.17
N ASP A 71 -5.79 -6.98 -11.01
CA ASP A 71 -5.91 -5.92 -12.03
C ASP A 71 -6.42 -4.55 -11.54
N VAL A 72 -6.03 -4.18 -10.32
CA VAL A 72 -6.25 -2.84 -9.77
C VAL A 72 -5.23 -1.83 -10.30
N ASP A 73 -5.64 -0.57 -10.47
CA ASP A 73 -4.76 0.49 -10.94
C ASP A 73 -3.69 0.85 -9.91
N ARG A 74 -4.07 0.98 -8.63
CA ARG A 74 -3.18 1.46 -7.56
C ARG A 74 -3.50 0.77 -6.23
N VAL A 75 -2.49 0.70 -5.37
CA VAL A 75 -2.61 0.32 -3.96
C VAL A 75 -2.07 1.48 -3.13
N VAL A 76 -2.80 1.87 -2.09
CA VAL A 76 -2.45 2.94 -1.13
C VAL A 76 -2.46 2.32 0.26
N LEU A 77 -1.34 2.43 0.98
CA LEU A 77 -1.15 1.79 2.28
C LEU A 77 -0.93 2.86 3.36
N ASP A 78 -1.87 2.99 4.29
CA ASP A 78 -1.76 3.81 5.50
C ASP A 78 -1.83 2.90 6.74
N VAL A 79 -0.85 2.00 6.81
CA VAL A 79 -0.72 0.96 7.84
C VAL A 79 0.62 1.07 8.58
N PRO A 80 0.78 0.51 9.78
CA PRO A 80 2.01 0.67 10.57
C PRO A 80 3.28 0.05 9.95
N GLU A 81 3.14 -1.05 9.20
CA GLU A 81 4.26 -1.85 8.68
C GLU A 81 4.12 -2.13 7.16
N PRO A 82 4.02 -1.11 6.30
CA PRO A 82 3.67 -1.28 4.87
C PRO A 82 4.70 -2.12 4.08
N TRP A 83 5.91 -2.28 4.61
CA TRP A 83 6.95 -3.17 4.08
C TRP A 83 6.66 -4.68 4.25
N GLN A 84 5.61 -5.05 5.00
CA GLN A 84 5.10 -6.43 5.06
C GLN A 84 4.05 -6.69 3.96
N ALA A 85 3.32 -5.66 3.52
CA ALA A 85 2.30 -5.76 2.45
C ALA A 85 2.90 -5.59 1.04
N VAL A 86 4.10 -5.00 0.94
CA VAL A 86 4.87 -4.87 -0.30
C VAL A 86 6.09 -5.78 -0.20
N GLU A 87 6.41 -6.53 -1.27
CA GLU A 87 7.56 -7.45 -1.29
C GLU A 87 8.92 -6.70 -1.20
N THR A 88 9.31 -6.43 0.05
CA THR A 88 10.61 -5.93 0.56
C THR A 88 11.09 -4.54 0.12
N LEU A 89 11.15 -3.62 1.10
CA LEU A 89 12.17 -2.55 1.16
C LEU A 89 12.62 -2.29 2.61
N LEU A 90 13.73 -2.92 3.02
CA LEU A 90 14.39 -2.65 4.30
C LEU A 90 15.28 -1.39 4.23
N ARG A 91 15.26 -0.53 5.26
CA ARG A 91 16.29 0.51 5.44
C ARG A 91 16.56 0.84 6.92
N PRO A 92 17.49 0.12 7.59
CA PRO A 92 17.84 0.33 8.99
C PRO A 92 18.91 1.42 9.24
N TRP A 93 19.35 1.46 10.49
CA TRP A 93 19.98 2.56 11.21
C TRP A 93 21.52 2.50 11.20
N HIS A 94 22.19 3.64 11.43
CA HIS A 94 23.67 3.75 11.40
C HIS A 94 24.18 4.88 12.32
N VAL A 95 25.29 4.77 13.08
CA VAL A 95 26.16 3.60 13.31
C VAL A 95 27.67 3.90 13.40
N SER A 96 28.17 5.16 13.42
CA SER A 96 29.62 5.41 13.60
C SER A 96 30.04 6.71 14.31
N GLY A 97 30.84 6.58 15.38
CA GLY A 97 31.59 7.69 15.99
C GLY A 97 30.74 8.89 16.41
N ARG A 98 31.10 10.10 15.95
CA ARG A 98 30.34 11.35 16.20
C ARG A 98 29.24 11.63 15.15
N SER A 99 28.89 10.67 14.29
CA SER A 99 27.74 10.84 13.37
C SER A 99 26.94 9.55 13.20
N VAL A 100 25.79 9.53 13.87
CA VAL A 100 24.83 8.43 13.90
C VAL A 100 23.49 8.97 13.42
N ARG A 101 23.24 8.75 12.13
CA ARG A 101 21.95 8.81 11.43
C ARG A 101 22.08 7.83 10.25
N PRO A 102 21.01 7.13 9.83
CA PRO A 102 19.61 7.37 10.17
C PRO A 102 19.20 6.81 11.56
N ASP A 103 18.36 7.56 12.29
CA ASP A 103 17.02 7.18 12.82
C ASP A 103 16.30 8.50 13.18
N HIS A 104 14.97 8.56 13.30
CA HIS A 104 14.23 9.81 13.60
C HIS A 104 12.90 9.61 14.34
N ARG A 105 12.75 10.30 15.49
CA ARG A 105 11.50 10.47 16.25
C ARG A 105 11.28 11.97 16.54
N MET A 106 10.21 12.55 16.02
CA MET A 106 9.74 13.89 16.43
C MET A 106 8.28 14.14 16.05
N VAL A 107 7.47 14.74 16.93
CA VAL A 107 6.08 15.13 16.64
C VAL A 107 6.06 16.51 15.96
N ALA A 108 6.40 16.53 14.67
CA ALA A 108 6.25 17.69 13.78
C ALA A 108 6.22 17.31 12.28
N HIS A 109 5.98 16.03 11.96
CA HIS A 109 5.97 15.50 10.61
C HIS A 109 4.84 14.48 10.48
N SER A 110 3.89 14.71 9.56
CA SER A 110 2.69 13.87 9.44
C SER A 110 2.96 12.47 8.91
N GLY A 111 4.01 12.30 8.10
CA GLY A 111 4.38 11.03 7.48
C GLY A 111 5.10 11.24 6.15
N PHE A 112 5.73 10.17 5.65
CA PHE A 112 6.40 10.15 4.35
C PHE A 112 5.53 9.44 3.31
N LEU A 113 5.36 10.05 2.13
CA LEU A 113 4.75 9.38 0.98
C LEU A 113 5.84 8.67 0.18
N THR A 114 5.72 7.35 0.05
CA THR A 114 6.56 6.53 -0.84
C THR A 114 5.72 6.10 -2.04
N THR A 115 6.29 6.20 -3.25
CA THR A 115 5.64 5.75 -4.48
C THR A 115 6.51 4.74 -5.22
N SER A 116 5.87 3.80 -5.90
CA SER A 116 6.50 2.77 -6.72
C SER A 116 5.63 2.48 -7.95
N VAL A 117 6.19 1.80 -8.94
CA VAL A 117 5.46 1.30 -10.12
C VAL A 117 5.66 -0.21 -10.23
N ARG A 118 4.62 -0.94 -10.63
CA ARG A 118 4.73 -2.39 -10.89
C ARG A 118 5.54 -2.59 -12.17
N CYS A 119 6.71 -3.21 -12.04
CA CYS A 119 7.49 -3.69 -13.17
C CYS A 119 7.19 -5.17 -13.42
N GLU A 120 7.33 -5.62 -14.66
CA GLU A 120 7.35 -7.05 -14.95
C GLU A 120 8.62 -7.69 -14.36
N PRO A 121 8.57 -8.96 -13.91
CA PRO A 121 9.75 -9.66 -13.44
C PRO A 121 10.82 -9.69 -14.53
N LYS A 122 12.04 -9.26 -14.20
CA LYS A 122 13.16 -9.32 -15.13
C LYS A 122 13.43 -10.79 -15.47
N SER A 123 13.34 -11.15 -16.76
CA SER A 123 13.61 -12.52 -17.19
C SER A 123 14.99 -12.96 -16.74
N LYS A 124 15.09 -14.19 -16.23
CA LYS A 124 16.35 -14.79 -15.84
C LYS A 124 17.23 -14.84 -17.10
N PRO A 125 18.48 -14.34 -17.08
CA PRO A 125 19.38 -14.55 -18.21
C PRO A 125 19.50 -16.07 -18.46
N PRO A 126 19.63 -16.52 -19.71
CA PRO A 126 19.78 -17.94 -20.00
C PRO A 126 20.98 -18.47 -19.21
N ASP A 127 20.77 -19.53 -18.44
CA ASP A 127 21.85 -20.18 -17.71
C ASP A 127 22.91 -20.61 -18.74
N THR A 128 24.14 -20.11 -18.59
CA THR A 128 25.22 -20.35 -19.55
C THR A 128 25.60 -21.82 -19.48
N ALA A 129 25.09 -22.61 -20.41
CA ALA A 129 25.27 -24.07 -20.43
C ALA A 129 26.76 -24.44 -20.46
N ASP A 130 27.06 -25.57 -19.82
CA ASP A 130 28.40 -26.06 -19.50
C ASP A 130 29.41 -25.91 -20.65
N ALA A 131 30.54 -25.26 -20.33
CA ALA A 131 31.78 -25.52 -21.04
C ALA A 131 32.25 -26.93 -20.62
N SER A 132 31.77 -27.95 -21.33
CA SER A 132 32.19 -29.33 -21.14
C SER A 132 33.66 -29.50 -21.56
N ASP A 133 34.55 -29.35 -20.59
CA ASP A 133 35.96 -29.73 -20.69
C ASP A 133 36.06 -31.19 -21.15
N SER A 134 36.60 -31.39 -22.36
CA SER A 134 36.64 -32.70 -23.02
C SER A 134 37.83 -32.82 -23.98
N ASP A 135 39.02 -32.47 -23.46
CA ASP A 135 40.33 -32.76 -24.07
C ASP A 135 41.25 -33.50 -23.08
N LEU A 136 40.97 -34.80 -22.82
CA LEU A 136 41.94 -35.82 -22.34
C LEU A 136 41.51 -37.24 -22.77
#